data_AF-A0A952B566-F1
#
_entry.id   AF-A0A952B566-F1
#
_cell.length_a   1.000
_cell.length_b   1.000
_cell.length_c   1.000
_cell.angle_alpha   90.00
_cell.angle_beta   90.00
_cell.angle_gamma   90.00
#
_symmetry.space_group_name_H-M   'P 1'
#
loop_
_entity.id
_entity.type
_entity.pdbx_description
1 polymer ?
#
loop_
_entity_poly.entity_id
_entity_poly.type
_entity_poly.pdbx_seq_one_letter_code
_entity_poly.pdbx_strand_id
1 'polypeptide(L)' 'MPTISMFFGIIIRLYFGPIEGNLPTKQLKLVLAWAELHKEELLADWDLAMNGEIPFKIDPLR' A
#
# COMPACT_ATOMS: atom_id res chain seq x y z
N MET A 1 -7.02 11.57 -5.62
CA MET A 1 -5.72 11.37 -6.32
C MET A 1 -5.48 9.88 -6.51
N PRO A 2 -5.14 9.38 -7.71
CA PRO A 2 -5.22 7.94 -8.05
C PRO A 2 -4.05 7.08 -7.51
N THR A 3 -2.97 7.69 -7.02
CA THR A 3 -1.71 7.01 -6.68
C THR A 3 -1.78 6.18 -5.39
N ILE A 4 -2.44 6.69 -4.35
CA ILE A 4 -2.60 5.96 -3.07
C ILE A 4 -3.58 4.79 -3.24
N SER A 5 -4.65 5.01 -4.00
CA SER A 5 -5.62 3.96 -4.36
C SER A 5 -4.99 2.87 -5.23
N MET A 6 -4.01 3.20 -6.08
CA MET A 6 -3.21 2.20 -6.81
C MET A 6 -2.34 1.35 -5.88
N PHE A 7 -1.71 1.95 -4.86
CA PHE A 7 -0.81 1.24 -3.95
C PHE A 7 -1.56 0.24 -3.06
N PHE A 8 -2.65 0.67 -2.44
CA PHE A 8 -3.53 -0.23 -1.69
C PHE A 8 -4.24 -1.24 -2.58
N GLY A 9 -4.64 -0.84 -3.79
CA GLY A 9 -5.21 -1.75 -4.78
C GLY A 9 -4.23 -2.86 -5.18
N ILE A 10 -2.93 -2.55 -5.27
CA ILE A 10 -1.86 -3.51 -5.50
C ILE A 10 -1.69 -4.42 -4.28
N ILE A 11 -1.65 -3.88 -3.04
CA ILE A 11 -1.58 -4.70 -1.81
C ILE A 11 -2.79 -5.64 -1.69
N ILE A 12 -4.01 -5.14 -1.84
CA ILE A 12 -5.24 -5.95 -1.77
C ILE A 12 -5.25 -6.99 -2.90
N ARG A 13 -4.86 -6.64 -4.14
CA ARG A 13 -4.71 -7.62 -5.22
C ARG A 13 -3.61 -8.65 -4.95
N LEU A 14 -2.55 -8.28 -4.25
CA LEU A 14 -1.46 -9.20 -3.87
C LEU A 14 -1.86 -10.15 -2.74
N TYR A 15 -2.66 -9.69 -1.78
CA TYR A 15 -3.14 -10.52 -0.65
C TYR A 15 -4.38 -11.36 -1.00
N PHE A 16 -5.28 -10.85 -1.85
CA PHE A 16 -6.61 -11.44 -2.10
C PHE A 16 -6.93 -11.72 -3.58
N GLY A 17 -6.09 -11.31 -4.53
CA GLY A 17 -6.35 -11.47 -5.97
C GLY A 17 -5.35 -12.39 -6.68
N PRO A 18 -5.72 -12.98 -7.84
CA PRO A 18 -4.73 -13.59 -8.73
C PRO A 18 -3.75 -12.50 -9.17
N ILE A 19 -2.45 -12.73 -8.96
CA ILE A 19 -1.39 -11.77 -9.23
C ILE A 19 -1.24 -11.62 -10.77
N GLU A 20 -2.09 -10.81 -11.39
CA GLU A 20 -1.92 -10.38 -12.79
C GLU A 20 -0.85 -9.28 -12.84
N GLY A 21 0.41 -9.69 -12.78
CA GLY A 21 1.55 -8.79 -12.86
C GLY A 21 2.82 -9.46 -12.37
N ASN A 22 3.83 -9.53 -13.23
CA ASN A 22 5.09 -10.22 -12.97
C ASN A 22 6.01 -9.39 -12.06
N LEU A 23 5.54 -9.01 -10.87
CA LEU A 23 6.36 -8.32 -9.89
C LEU A 23 7.41 -9.31 -9.37
N PRO A 24 8.71 -9.07 -9.56
CA PRO A 24 9.70 -10.04 -9.16
C PRO A 24 9.66 -10.20 -7.63
N THR A 25 9.84 -11.43 -7.17
CA THR A 25 9.52 -11.85 -5.80
C THR A 25 10.28 -11.07 -4.73
N LYS A 26 11.44 -10.48 -5.08
CA LYS A 26 12.25 -9.67 -4.18
C LYS A 26 11.60 -8.30 -3.91
N GLN A 27 11.11 -7.63 -4.94
CA GLN A 27 10.41 -6.35 -4.83
C GLN A 27 9.11 -6.53 -4.05
N LEU A 28 8.41 -7.65 -4.28
CA LEU A 28 7.21 -7.98 -3.52
C LEU A 28 7.49 -8.07 -2.03
N LYS A 29 8.55 -8.79 -1.62
CA LYS A 29 8.93 -8.91 -0.20
C LYS A 29 9.27 -7.56 0.43
N LEU A 30 9.93 -6.66 -0.30
CA LEU A 30 10.25 -5.32 0.19
C LEU A 30 8.99 -4.48 0.41
N VAL A 31 8.05 -4.52 -0.55
CA VAL A 31 6.76 -3.81 -0.43
C VAL A 31 5.93 -4.36 0.72
N LEU A 32 5.89 -5.68 0.90
CA LEU A 32 5.19 -6.31 2.02
C LEU A 32 5.82 -5.95 3.37
N ALA A 33 7.15 -5.98 3.48
CA ALA A 33 7.86 -5.60 4.70
C ALA A 33 7.63 -4.13 5.07
N TRP A 34 7.64 -3.24 4.07
CA TRP A 34 7.30 -1.84 4.27
C TRP A 34 5.85 -1.66 4.71
N ALA A 35 4.90 -2.34 4.05
CA ALA A 35 3.49 -2.25 4.39
C ALA A 35 3.19 -2.78 5.80
N GLU A 36 3.90 -3.83 6.25
CA GLU A 36 3.76 -4.35 7.61
C GLU A 36 4.31 -3.35 8.64
N LEU A 37 5.46 -2.72 8.36
CA LEU A 37 6.06 -1.72 9.25
C LEU A 37 5.17 -0.48 9.43
N HIS A 38 4.48 -0.07 8.37
CA HIS A 38 3.66 1.15 8.35
C HIS A 38 2.15 0.86 8.38
N LYS A 39 1.74 -0.33 8.80
CA LYS A 39 0.34 -0.79 8.72
C LYS A 39 -0.66 0.15 9.40
N GLU A 40 -0.31 0.64 10.58
CA GLU A 40 -1.19 1.52 11.36
C GLU A 40 -1.35 2.90 10.70
N GLU A 41 -0.25 3.46 10.20
CA GLU A 41 -0.25 4.72 9.44
C GLU A 41 -1.07 4.58 8.15
N LEU A 42 -0.89 3.46 7.45
CA LEU A 42 -1.64 3.11 6.25
C LEU A 42 -3.16 3.00 6.51
N LEU A 43 -3.57 2.42 7.64
CA LEU A 43 -4.98 2.33 8.02
C LEU A 43 -5.57 3.71 8.37
N ALA A 44 -4.83 4.54 9.12
CA ALA A 44 -5.26 5.90 9.42
C ALA A 44 -5.39 6.75 8.13
N ASP A 45 -4.42 6.62 7.23
CA ASP A 45 -4.43 7.29 5.93
C ASP A 45 -5.58 6.81 5.03
N TRP A 46 -5.97 5.55 5.14
CA TRP A 46 -7.15 5.02 4.46
C TRP A 46 -8.44 5.68 4.95
N ASP A 47 -8.61 5.80 6.26
CA ASP A 47 -9.79 6.46 6.83
C ASP A 47 -9.83 7.94 6.42
N LEU A 48 -8.68 8.63 6.42
CA LEU A 48 -8.58 10.01 5.91
C LEU A 48 -8.97 10.10 4.43
N ALA A 49 -8.42 9.22 3.59
CA ALA A 49 -8.70 9.21 2.16
C ALA A 49 -10.19 8.92 1.85
N MET A 50 -10.81 8.01 2.61
CA MET A 50 -12.24 7.69 2.50
C MET A 50 -13.13 8.87 2.89
N ASN A 51 -12.69 9.69 3.84
CA ASN A 51 -13.36 10.92 4.25
C ASN A 51 -13.04 12.12 3.33
N GLY A 52 -12.22 11.94 2.29
CA GLY A 52 -11.81 13.00 1.38
C GLY A 52 -10.72 13.92 1.92
N GLU A 53 -10.11 13.54 3.04
CA GLU A 53 -8.99 14.24 3.66
C GLU A 53 -7.65 13.84 3.03
N ILE A 54 -6.63 14.66 3.24
CA ILE A 54 -5.29 14.46 2.67
C ILE A 54 -4.54 13.48 3.57
N PRO A 55 -4.08 12.32 3.06
CA PRO A 55 -3.27 11.37 3.83
C PRO A 55 -1.93 11.97 4.24
N PHE A 56 -1.35 11.43 5.30
CA PHE A 56 -0.03 11.80 5.76
C PHE A 56 1.06 11.24 4.84
N LYS A 57 2.26 11.80 4.95
CA LYS A 57 3.42 11.31 4.20
C LYS A 57 4.09 10.19 5.01
N ILE A 58 3.97 8.96 4.55
CA ILE A 58 4.66 7.80 5.11
C ILE A 58 6.07 7.71 4.50
N ASP A 59 7.09 7.58 5.35
CA ASP A 59 8.48 7.49 4.89
C ASP A 59 8.73 6.15 4.16
N PRO A 60 9.47 6.15 3.04
CA PRO A 60 9.83 4.92 2.34
C PRO A 60 10.85 4.10 3.13
N LEU A 61 10.89 2.79 2.88
CA LEU A 61 11.90 1.89 3.47
C LEU A 61 13.30 2.38 3.07
N ARG A 62 14.19 2.60 4.06
CA ARG A 62 15.60 2.96 3.86
C ARG A 62 16.49 1.75 3.64
#